data_AF-A0A542K8R5-F1
#
_entry.id   AF-A0A542K8R5-F1
#
_cell.length_a   1.000
_cell.length_b   1.000
_cell.length_c   1.000
_cell.angle_alpha   90.00
_cell.angle_beta   90.00
_cell.angle_gamma   90.00
#
_symmetry.space_group_name_H-M   'P 1'
#
loop_
_entity.id
_entity.type
_entity.pdbx_description
1 polymer ?
#
loop_
_entity_poly.entity_id
_entity_poly.type
_entity_poly.pdbx_seq_one_letter_code
_entity_poly.pdbx_strand_id
1 'polypeptide(L)'
;MARAIWSGVLTFGLVTVPVQLFTATEDHTVHFHQLQRGTSDRVRYRRVNERTGKEVDYQNIVKGYDLGGGDYVIVEPDELDEIAPGKSQVIDISGFVDLDEVEPVYFDKTYYLAPKGEEYTKVYELLRAALEKENKTGIATFVMRGKQYLVALRAQEPVLVLHTLHWADEVRDPHQELPVLPGREGAKGKEMDTARQLIVRPRRAAQRQVGRPL
;
A
#
# COMPACT_ATOMS: atom_id res chain seq x y z
N MET A 1 -7.01 20.84 -3.88
CA MET A 1 -6.47 19.85 -4.83
C MET A 1 -5.56 18.90 -4.07
N ALA A 2 -5.63 17.60 -4.36
CA ALA A 2 -4.73 16.62 -3.74
C ALA A 2 -3.27 16.97 -4.08
N ARG A 3 -2.37 16.85 -3.11
CA ARG A 3 -0.94 17.09 -3.31
C ARG A 3 -0.27 15.81 -3.82
N ALA A 4 0.53 15.93 -4.87
CA ALA A 4 1.35 14.82 -5.33
C ALA A 4 2.32 14.39 -4.21
N ILE A 5 2.29 13.09 -3.87
CA ILE A 5 3.16 12.51 -2.84
C ILE A 5 4.50 12.03 -3.41
N TRP A 6 4.55 11.84 -4.73
CA TRP A 6 5.72 11.40 -5.48
C TRP A 6 5.61 11.88 -6.93
N SER A 7 6.75 12.09 -7.58
CA SER A 7 6.84 12.44 -9.00
C SER A 7 8.02 11.70 -9.61
N GLY A 8 7.85 11.24 -10.84
CA GLY A 8 8.88 10.50 -11.54
C GLY A 8 8.47 10.12 -12.94
N VAL A 9 9.06 9.06 -13.45
CA VAL A 9 8.79 8.52 -14.78
C VAL A 9 8.35 7.07 -14.66
N LEU A 10 7.38 6.69 -15.47
CA LEU A 10 6.97 5.32 -15.66
C LEU A 10 7.60 4.79 -16.93
N THR A 11 8.26 3.65 -16.85
CA THR A 11 8.97 3.02 -17.96
C THR A 11 8.45 1.62 -18.21
N PHE A 12 8.24 1.30 -19.48
CA PHE A 12 7.99 -0.06 -19.94
C PHE A 12 8.61 -0.25 -21.33
N GLY A 13 9.65 -1.09 -21.40
CA GLY A 13 10.42 -1.31 -22.62
C GLY A 13 11.03 -0.02 -23.16
N LEU A 14 10.40 0.57 -24.19
CA LEU A 14 10.84 1.80 -24.85
C LEU A 14 9.92 3.01 -24.58
N VAL A 15 8.85 2.81 -23.82
CA VAL A 15 7.89 3.87 -23.50
C VAL A 15 8.24 4.49 -22.16
N THR A 16 8.38 5.81 -22.13
CA THR A 16 8.64 6.59 -20.92
C THR A 16 7.57 7.67 -20.76
N VAL A 17 6.89 7.68 -19.63
CA VAL A 17 5.80 8.63 -19.34
C VAL A 17 6.09 9.35 -18.02
N PRO A 18 6.28 10.68 -18.01
CA PRO A 18 6.37 11.45 -16.78
C PRO A 18 5.03 11.50 -16.04
N VAL A 19 5.03 11.12 -14.77
CA VAL A 19 3.82 10.92 -13.97
C VAL A 19 3.97 11.44 -12.55
N GLN A 20 2.83 11.62 -11.90
CA GLN A 20 2.71 12.02 -10.49
C GLN A 20 1.76 11.06 -9.77
N LEU A 21 2.09 10.79 -8.50
CA LEU A 21 1.34 9.87 -7.65
C LEU A 21 0.53 10.65 -6.61
N PHE A 22 -0.74 10.30 -6.46
CA PHE A 22 -1.68 10.90 -5.50
C PHE A 22 -2.34 9.79 -4.68
N THR A 23 -2.54 10.00 -3.38
CA THR A 23 -3.26 9.03 -2.55
C THR A 23 -4.71 8.91 -3.01
N ALA A 24 -5.21 7.69 -3.22
CA ALA A 24 -6.59 7.46 -3.66
C ALA A 24 -7.60 7.41 -2.51
N THR A 25 -7.11 7.21 -1.29
CA THR A 25 -7.91 7.09 -0.06
C THR A 25 -7.58 8.22 0.89
N GLU A 26 -8.60 8.72 1.58
CA GLU A 26 -8.43 9.66 2.69
C GLU A 26 -8.84 8.98 3.99
N ASP A 27 -8.00 9.10 5.01
CA ASP A 27 -8.31 8.62 6.36
C ASP A 27 -9.11 9.70 7.10
N HIS A 28 -10.33 9.37 7.51
CA HIS A 28 -11.22 10.28 8.25
C HIS A 28 -11.11 10.11 9.78
N THR A 29 -10.06 9.47 10.27
CA THR A 29 -9.84 9.27 11.70
C THR A 29 -9.65 10.62 12.41
N VAL A 30 -10.54 10.89 13.36
CA VAL A 30 -10.44 12.07 14.21
C VAL A 30 -9.29 11.87 15.19
N HIS A 31 -8.27 12.72 15.08
CA HIS A 31 -7.12 12.69 15.97
C HIS A 31 -7.42 13.55 17.21
N PHE A 32 -7.45 12.92 18.37
CA PHE A 32 -7.61 13.62 19.65
C PHE A 32 -6.25 14.03 20.21
N HIS A 33 -6.17 15.24 20.78
CA HIS A 33 -5.06 15.60 21.63
C HIS A 33 -5.26 15.00 23.02
N GLN A 34 -4.18 14.49 23.61
CA GLN A 34 -4.21 14.06 24.99
C GLN A 34 -4.22 15.28 25.89
N LEU A 35 -5.23 15.37 26.75
CA LEU A 35 -5.38 16.42 27.75
C LEU A 35 -5.28 15.82 29.15
N GLN A 36 -4.74 16.58 30.09
CA GLN A 36 -4.80 16.20 31.50
C GLN A 36 -6.25 16.19 31.97
N ARG A 37 -6.68 15.10 32.62
CA ARG A 37 -8.05 14.96 33.13
C ARG A 37 -8.39 16.12 34.06
N GLY A 38 -9.50 16.81 33.78
CA GLY A 38 -9.98 17.95 34.57
C GLY A 38 -9.39 19.30 34.14
N THR A 39 -8.54 19.35 33.11
CA THR A 39 -8.03 20.59 32.54
C THR A 39 -8.10 20.58 31.01
N SER A 40 -7.77 21.71 30.39
CA SER A 40 -7.60 21.84 28.93
C SER A 40 -6.13 21.79 28.51
N ASP A 41 -5.24 21.31 29.39
CA ASP A 41 -3.79 21.35 29.19
C ASP A 41 -3.31 20.14 28.39
N ARG A 42 -2.47 20.38 27.39
CA ARG A 42 -1.94 19.34 26.50
C ARG A 42 -0.85 18.51 27.17
N VAL A 43 -0.95 17.20 27.05
CA VAL A 43 0.11 16.26 27.39
C VAL A 43 1.11 16.17 26.24
N ARG A 44 2.41 16.17 26.55
CA ARG A 44 3.50 15.95 25.59
C ARG A 44 4.35 14.75 26.01
N TYR A 45 4.81 14.00 25.02
CA TYR A 45 5.79 12.95 25.21
C TYR A 45 7.21 13.52 25.23
N ARG A 46 8.06 12.97 26.09
CA ARG A 46 9.51 13.18 26.09
C ARG A 46 10.20 11.85 25.89
N ARG A 47 11.27 11.85 25.10
CA ARG A 47 12.11 10.67 24.88
C ARG A 47 13.18 10.68 25.96
N VAL A 48 13.26 9.62 26.75
CA VAL A 48 14.20 9.52 27.87
C VAL A 48 15.02 8.24 27.73
N ASN A 49 16.30 8.31 28.08
CA ASN A 49 17.16 7.14 28.09
C ASN A 49 16.78 6.27 29.30
N GLU A 50 16.47 4.99 29.05
CA GLU A 50 15.92 4.07 30.05
C GLU A 50 16.81 3.91 31.29
N ARG A 51 18.13 3.79 31.10
CA ARG A 51 19.07 3.59 32.20
C ARG A 51 19.32 4.86 33.02
N THR A 52 19.38 6.02 32.37
CA THR A 52 19.82 7.27 33.02
C THR A 52 18.68 8.21 33.39
N GLY A 53 17.47 8.00 32.85
CA GLY A 53 16.30 8.86 33.03
C GLY A 53 16.42 10.25 32.37
N LYS A 54 17.51 10.52 31.65
CA LYS A 54 17.76 11.82 31.02
C LYS A 54 17.02 11.92 29.69
N GLU A 55 16.52 13.12 29.40
CA GLU A 55 15.91 13.43 28.12
C GLU A 55 16.93 13.32 26.98
N VAL A 56 16.52 12.71 25.88
CA VAL A 56 17.36 12.46 24.70
C VAL A 56 16.78 13.25 23.53
N ASP A 57 17.63 14.09 22.96
CA ASP A 57 17.29 14.80 21.74
C ASP A 57 17.17 13.85 20.55
N TYR A 58 16.28 14.14 19.60
CA TYR A 58 16.02 13.28 18.46
C TYR A 58 17.26 12.96 17.63
N GLN A 59 18.17 13.92 17.45
CA GLN A 59 19.40 13.72 16.67
C GLN A 59 20.38 12.73 17.31
N ASN A 60 20.21 12.45 18.61
CA ASN A 60 21.04 11.51 19.36
C ASN A 60 20.38 10.12 19.49
N ILE A 61 19.33 9.85 18.71
CA ILE A 61 18.60 8.57 18.71
C ILE A 61 18.95 7.79 17.45
N VAL A 62 19.61 6.67 17.67
CA VAL A 62 19.96 5.67 16.66
C VAL A 62 18.99 4.49 16.69
N LYS A 63 18.97 3.65 15.65
CA LYS A 63 18.18 2.42 15.65
C LYS A 63 19.04 1.26 16.14
N GLY A 64 18.46 0.40 16.97
CA GLY A 64 19.09 -0.84 17.43
C GLY A 64 18.26 -2.03 16.98
N TYR A 65 18.87 -3.04 16.36
CA TYR A 65 18.26 -4.34 16.11
C TYR A 65 18.79 -5.35 17.11
N ASP A 66 17.90 -5.96 17.89
CA ASP A 66 18.24 -6.94 18.93
C ASP A 66 18.62 -8.29 18.28
N LEU A 67 19.84 -8.75 18.53
CA LEU A 67 20.31 -10.07 18.08
C LEU A 67 19.95 -11.19 19.08
N GLY A 68 19.35 -10.83 20.22
CA GLY A 68 19.11 -11.69 21.37
C GLY A 68 20.24 -11.61 22.39
N GLY A 69 19.92 -11.86 23.67
CA GLY A 69 20.93 -11.90 24.74
C GLY A 69 21.42 -10.54 25.22
N GLY A 70 20.83 -9.43 24.74
CA GLY A 70 21.21 -8.06 25.12
C GLY A 70 22.20 -7.39 24.18
N ASP A 71 22.56 -8.07 23.08
CA ASP A 71 23.41 -7.51 22.03
C ASP A 71 22.56 -6.83 20.95
N TYR A 72 22.94 -5.60 20.60
CA TYR A 72 22.26 -4.81 19.57
C TYR A 72 23.21 -4.49 18.42
N VAL A 73 22.73 -4.66 17.19
CA VAL A 73 23.32 -3.99 16.03
C VAL A 73 22.80 -2.56 16.02
N ILE A 74 23.70 -1.61 16.22
CA ILE A 74 23.39 -0.18 16.12
C ILE A 74 23.50 0.22 14.66
N VAL A 75 22.50 0.93 14.16
CA VAL A 75 22.47 1.46 12.80
C VAL A 75 22.17 2.95 12.87
N GLU A 76 23.08 3.74 12.35
CA GLU A 76 22.92 5.19 12.23
C GLU A 76 21.85 5.51 11.16
N PRO A 77 21.09 6.60 11.30
CA PRO A 77 20.14 7.02 10.28
C PRO A 77 20.78 7.21 8.90
N ASP A 78 22.00 7.75 8.84
CA ASP A 78 22.71 8.01 7.59
C ASP A 78 23.18 6.71 6.90
N GLU A 79 23.59 5.69 7.68
CA GLU A 79 23.94 4.37 7.14
C GLU A 79 22.74 3.68 6.47
N LEU A 80 21.54 3.86 7.04
CA LEU A 80 20.30 3.39 6.41
C LEU A 80 20.01 4.09 5.09
N ASP A 81 20.34 5.38 4.98
CA ASP A 81 20.16 6.16 3.77
C ASP A 81 21.15 5.77 2.67
N GLU A 82 22.36 5.32 3.03
CA GLU A 82 23.38 4.82 2.08
C GLU A 82 23.04 3.46 1.48
N ILE A 83 22.47 2.56 2.29
CA ILE A 83 22.03 1.22 1.80
C ILE A 83 20.66 1.26 1.12
N ALA A 84 19.90 2.35 1.30
CA ALA A 84 18.57 2.47 0.74
C ALA A 84 18.64 2.27 -0.78
N PRO A 85 17.71 1.48 -1.37
CA PRO A 85 17.61 1.37 -2.82
C PRO A 85 17.50 2.80 -3.36
N GLY A 86 18.43 3.17 -4.25
CA GLY A 86 18.72 4.57 -4.58
C GLY A 86 17.49 5.39 -4.98
N LYS A 87 17.64 6.72 -5.07
CA LYS A 87 16.57 7.68 -5.46
C LYS A 87 16.16 7.54 -6.95
N SER A 88 15.88 6.35 -7.44
CA SER A 88 15.29 6.19 -8.77
C SER A 88 13.86 6.71 -8.70
N GLN A 89 13.62 7.81 -9.41
CA GLN A 89 12.26 8.32 -9.64
C GLN A 89 11.61 7.57 -10.80
N VAL A 90 11.76 6.24 -10.81
CA VAL A 90 11.35 5.38 -11.91
C VAL A 90 10.39 4.32 -11.39
N ILE A 91 9.23 4.20 -12.02
CA ILE A 91 8.34 3.04 -11.92
C ILE A 91 8.68 2.16 -13.10
N ASP A 92 9.41 1.08 -12.86
CA ASP A 92 9.87 0.18 -13.91
C ASP A 92 8.97 -1.06 -13.98
N ILE A 93 8.21 -1.18 -15.07
CA ILE A 93 7.29 -2.30 -15.30
C ILE A 93 8.08 -3.50 -15.80
N SER A 94 8.13 -4.55 -14.98
CA SER A 94 8.84 -5.79 -15.28
C SER A 94 8.02 -6.76 -16.13
N GLY A 95 6.70 -6.67 -16.07
CA GLY A 95 5.80 -7.54 -16.85
C GLY A 95 4.33 -7.25 -16.64
N PHE A 96 3.48 -8.06 -17.27
CA PHE A 96 2.03 -7.95 -17.19
C PHE A 96 1.39 -9.29 -16.81
N VAL A 97 0.37 -9.22 -15.96
CA VAL A 97 -0.42 -10.35 -15.47
C VAL A 97 -1.90 -10.05 -15.62
N ASP A 98 -2.75 -11.07 -15.55
CA ASP A 98 -4.20 -10.85 -15.43
C ASP A 98 -4.54 -10.42 -13.99
N LEU A 99 -5.56 -9.57 -13.84
CA LEU A 99 -5.90 -9.02 -12.52
C LEU A 99 -6.37 -10.10 -11.54
N ASP A 100 -6.99 -11.16 -12.03
CA ASP A 100 -7.48 -12.29 -11.26
C ASP A 100 -6.36 -13.26 -10.81
N GLU A 101 -5.16 -13.13 -11.37
CA GLU A 101 -3.97 -13.87 -10.90
C GLU A 101 -3.38 -13.27 -9.60
N VAL A 102 -3.68 -12.00 -9.30
CA VAL A 102 -3.20 -11.35 -8.07
C VAL A 102 -4.25 -11.48 -6.98
N GLU A 103 -3.98 -12.35 -6.00
CA GLU A 103 -4.89 -12.54 -4.87
C GLU A 103 -5.05 -11.25 -4.05
N PRO A 104 -6.27 -10.96 -3.54
CA PRO A 104 -6.54 -9.74 -2.76
C PRO A 104 -5.61 -9.53 -1.55
N VAL A 105 -5.08 -10.62 -0.97
CA VAL A 105 -4.18 -10.57 0.20
C VAL A 105 -2.89 -9.79 -0.09
N TYR A 106 -2.49 -9.69 -1.36
CA TYR A 106 -1.28 -8.96 -1.72
C TYR A 106 -1.50 -7.45 -1.79
N PHE A 107 -2.73 -6.93 -1.89
CA PHE A 107 -2.98 -5.49 -2.05
C PHE A 107 -2.95 -4.73 -0.71
N ASP A 108 -2.20 -3.61 -0.66
CA ASP A 108 -2.10 -2.75 0.53
C ASP A 108 -2.77 -1.38 0.31
N LYS A 109 -2.11 -0.45 -0.41
CA LYS A 109 -2.58 0.93 -0.61
C LYS A 109 -2.83 1.24 -2.06
N THR A 110 -3.85 2.06 -2.29
CA THR A 110 -4.22 2.53 -3.62
C THR A 110 -3.81 3.98 -3.86
N TYR A 111 -3.29 4.24 -5.04
CA TYR A 111 -2.84 5.54 -5.52
C TYR A 111 -3.38 5.81 -6.93
N TYR A 112 -3.70 7.07 -7.21
CA TYR A 112 -3.94 7.55 -8.56
C TYR A 112 -2.63 8.00 -9.18
N LEU A 113 -2.39 7.54 -10.40
CA LEU A 113 -1.35 8.08 -11.27
C LEU A 113 -1.98 9.15 -12.16
N ALA A 114 -1.29 10.27 -12.35
CA ALA A 114 -1.68 11.27 -13.33
C ALA A 114 -0.46 11.68 -14.17
N PRO A 115 -0.64 12.17 -15.40
CA PRO A 115 0.45 12.75 -16.17
C PRO A 115 1.01 13.98 -15.45
N LYS A 116 2.33 14.19 -15.53
CA LYS A 116 3.01 15.33 -14.88
C LYS A 116 2.63 16.70 -15.46
N GLY A 117 2.10 16.72 -16.69
CA GLY A 117 1.75 17.92 -17.44
C GLY A 117 0.89 17.57 -18.66
N GLU A 118 0.22 18.57 -19.24
CA GLU A 118 -0.70 18.38 -20.37
C GLU A 118 0.01 17.84 -21.62
N GLU A 119 1.29 18.15 -21.78
CA GLU A 119 2.13 17.66 -22.88
C GLU A 119 2.33 16.14 -22.86
N TYR A 120 2.17 15.50 -21.70
CA TYR A 120 2.32 14.05 -21.52
C TYR A 120 1.00 13.29 -21.59
N THR A 121 -0.15 13.99 -21.60
CA THR A 121 -1.48 13.38 -21.58
C THR A 121 -1.70 12.40 -22.72
N LYS A 122 -1.20 12.69 -23.93
CA LYS A 122 -1.38 11.82 -25.10
C LYS A 122 -0.69 10.46 -24.94
N VAL A 123 0.54 10.45 -24.42
CA VAL A 123 1.32 9.22 -24.22
C VAL A 123 0.77 8.45 -23.02
N TYR A 124 0.39 9.16 -21.96
CA TYR A 124 -0.28 8.59 -20.79
C TYR A 124 -1.59 7.89 -21.18
N GLU A 125 -2.43 8.54 -21.98
CA GLU A 125 -3.71 7.99 -22.42
C GLU A 125 -3.54 6.77 -23.33
N LEU A 126 -2.51 6.77 -24.18
CA LEU A 126 -2.18 5.60 -24.99
C LEU A 126 -1.86 4.39 -24.11
N LEU A 127 -1.05 4.57 -23.06
CA LEU A 127 -0.74 3.50 -22.10
C LEU A 127 -1.99 3.04 -21.35
N ARG A 128 -2.81 3.98 -20.84
CA ARG A 128 -4.07 3.67 -20.14
C ARG A 128 -5.00 2.85 -21.03
N ALA A 129 -5.24 3.31 -22.25
CA ALA A 129 -6.11 2.65 -23.21
C ALA A 129 -5.58 1.26 -23.60
N ALA A 130 -4.25 1.09 -23.73
CA ALA A 130 -3.65 -0.21 -24.00
C ALA A 130 -3.88 -1.19 -22.84
N LEU A 131 -3.61 -0.78 -21.60
CA LEU A 131 -3.85 -1.62 -20.42
C LEU A 131 -5.32 -2.00 -20.24
N GLU A 132 -6.22 -1.04 -20.47
CA GLU A 132 -7.66 -1.26 -20.40
C GLU A 132 -8.14 -2.25 -21.46
N LYS A 133 -7.68 -2.09 -22.70
CA LYS A 133 -8.07 -2.96 -23.81
C LYS A 133 -7.58 -4.39 -23.64
N GLU A 134 -6.36 -4.57 -23.16
CA GLU A 134 -5.78 -5.89 -22.93
C GLU A 134 -6.23 -6.51 -21.60
N ASN A 135 -6.92 -5.73 -20.74
CA ASN A 135 -7.34 -6.13 -19.39
C ASN A 135 -6.17 -6.66 -18.53
N LYS A 136 -4.99 -6.06 -18.69
CA LYS A 136 -3.75 -6.47 -18.02
C LYS A 136 -3.38 -5.52 -16.88
N THR A 137 -2.69 -6.08 -15.89
CA THR A 137 -2.07 -5.35 -14.79
C THR A 137 -0.55 -5.42 -14.93
N GLY A 138 0.12 -4.27 -14.95
CA GLY A 138 1.58 -4.18 -14.96
C GLY A 138 2.15 -4.39 -13.58
N ILE A 139 3.08 -5.32 -13.42
CA ILE A 139 3.86 -5.49 -12.20
C ILE A 139 5.12 -4.64 -12.33
N ALA A 140 5.40 -3.83 -11.30
CA ALA A 140 6.52 -2.92 -11.31
C ALA A 140 7.14 -2.80 -9.92
N THR A 141 8.32 -2.18 -9.88
CA THR A 141 8.91 -1.72 -8.63
C THR A 141 9.24 -0.23 -8.72
N PHE A 142 9.19 0.47 -7.59
CA PHE A 142 9.64 1.85 -7.50
C PHE A 142 10.07 2.21 -6.08
N VAL A 143 10.87 3.27 -5.94
CA VAL A 143 11.32 3.77 -4.64
C VAL A 143 10.55 5.02 -4.25
N MET A 144 9.99 5.01 -3.05
CA MET A 144 9.34 6.17 -2.43
C MET A 144 9.73 6.27 -0.97
N ARG A 145 10.19 7.46 -0.54
CA ARG A 145 10.58 7.73 0.86
C ARG A 145 11.59 6.72 1.41
N GLY A 146 12.59 6.34 0.59
CA GLY A 146 13.66 5.42 0.98
C GLY A 146 13.27 3.94 1.04
N LYS A 147 12.02 3.57 0.72
CA LYS A 147 11.58 2.18 0.64
C LYS A 147 11.26 1.81 -0.82
N GLN A 148 11.71 0.64 -1.24
CA GLN A 148 11.29 0.02 -2.50
C GLN A 148 9.94 -0.67 -2.29
N TYR A 149 9.02 -0.44 -3.22
CA TYR A 149 7.69 -1.04 -3.25
C TYR A 149 7.54 -1.92 -4.48
N LEU A 150 6.95 -3.10 -4.29
CA LEU A 150 6.33 -3.86 -5.36
C LEU A 150 4.94 -3.27 -5.63
N VAL A 151 4.56 -3.10 -6.89
CA VAL A 151 3.29 -2.48 -7.25
C VAL A 151 2.60 -3.18 -8.41
N ALA A 152 1.27 -3.08 -8.40
CA ALA A 152 0.40 -3.42 -9.52
C ALA A 152 -0.19 -2.14 -10.12
N LEU A 153 0.07 -1.90 -11.39
CA LEU A 153 -0.47 -0.78 -12.16
C LEU A 153 -1.56 -1.28 -13.12
N ARG A 154 -2.73 -0.67 -13.07
CA ARG A 154 -3.83 -1.00 -13.99
C ARG A 154 -4.55 0.24 -14.48
N ALA A 155 -5.27 0.10 -15.57
CA ALA A 155 -6.22 1.12 -16.01
C ALA A 155 -7.52 1.02 -15.19
N GLN A 156 -8.04 2.17 -14.79
CA GLN A 156 -9.39 2.32 -14.27
C GLN A 156 -9.90 3.71 -14.64
N GLU A 157 -10.92 3.78 -15.50
CA GLU A 157 -11.46 5.06 -15.95
C GLU A 157 -11.75 6.03 -14.77
N PRO A 158 -11.23 7.27 -14.79
CA PRO A 158 -10.53 7.95 -15.89
C PRO A 158 -8.98 7.94 -15.82
N VAL A 159 -8.35 7.14 -14.95
CA VAL A 159 -6.91 7.22 -14.65
C VAL A 159 -6.21 5.85 -14.63
N LEU A 160 -4.89 5.87 -14.47
CA LEU A 160 -4.13 4.71 -14.04
C LEU A 160 -4.19 4.64 -12.51
N VAL A 161 -4.39 3.44 -12.01
CA VAL A 161 -4.40 3.14 -10.58
C VAL A 161 -3.18 2.29 -10.28
N LEU A 162 -2.41 2.72 -9.29
CA LEU A 162 -1.26 2.01 -8.77
C LEU A 162 -1.61 1.49 -7.38
N HIS A 163 -1.44 0.19 -7.18
CA HIS A 163 -1.58 -0.45 -5.89
C HIS A 163 -0.21 -0.89 -5.38
N THR A 164 0.11 -0.58 -4.13
CA THR A 164 1.24 -1.23 -3.47
C THR A 164 0.87 -2.66 -3.13
N LEU A 165 1.85 -3.54 -3.31
CA LEU A 165 1.73 -4.95 -3.01
C LEU A 165 2.61 -5.34 -1.83
N HIS A 166 2.11 -6.25 -1.01
CA HIS A 166 2.91 -7.03 -0.09
C HIS A 166 3.81 -7.99 -0.87
N TRP A 167 5.05 -8.13 -0.42
CA TRP A 167 5.92 -9.20 -0.90
C TRP A 167 5.42 -10.55 -0.40
N ALA A 168 5.77 -11.63 -1.11
CA ALA A 168 5.27 -12.96 -0.78
C ALA A 168 5.67 -13.44 0.63
N ASP A 169 6.82 -12.99 1.13
CA ASP A 169 7.32 -13.25 2.48
C ASP A 169 6.64 -12.38 3.56
N GLU A 170 5.97 -11.28 3.18
CA GLU A 170 5.15 -10.48 4.09
C GLU A 170 3.74 -11.09 4.29
N VAL A 171 3.31 -11.97 3.39
CA VAL A 171 2.01 -12.66 3.47
C VAL A 171 2.15 -13.93 4.31
N ARG A 172 1.38 -14.01 5.39
CA ARG A 172 1.43 -15.16 6.29
C ARG A 172 0.69 -16.36 5.71
N ASP A 173 1.26 -17.55 5.91
CA ASP A 173 0.66 -18.81 5.47
C ASP A 173 -0.52 -19.21 6.39
N PRO A 174 -1.76 -19.32 5.88
CA PRO A 174 -2.91 -19.79 6.66
C PRO A 174 -2.70 -21.16 7.30
N HIS A 175 -1.87 -22.05 6.73
CA HIS A 175 -1.54 -23.35 7.28
C HIS A 175 -0.70 -23.29 8.56
N GLN A 176 0.03 -22.20 8.77
CA GLN A 176 0.87 -22.00 9.94
C GLN A 176 0.17 -21.14 11.00
N GLU A 177 -0.66 -20.19 10.57
CA GLU A 177 -1.27 -19.20 11.46
C GLU A 177 -2.63 -19.61 12.02
N LEU A 178 -3.41 -20.44 11.29
CA LEU A 178 -4.78 -20.75 11.68
C LEU A 178 -4.86 -22.06 12.47
N PRO A 179 -5.56 -22.07 13.62
CA PRO A 179 -5.65 -23.26 14.47
C PRO A 179 -6.51 -24.37 13.85
N VAL A 180 -7.41 -24.01 12.94
CA VAL A 180 -8.32 -24.95 12.25
C VAL A 180 -8.41 -24.52 10.80
N LEU A 181 -8.14 -25.47 9.90
CA LEU A 181 -8.43 -25.34 8.48
C LEU A 181 -9.50 -26.35 8.08
N PRO A 182 -10.53 -25.92 7.32
CA PRO A 182 -11.55 -26.84 6.85
C PRO A 182 -10.94 -27.88 5.91
N GLY A 183 -11.32 -29.15 6.09
CA GLY A 183 -10.99 -30.20 5.12
C GLY A 183 -11.69 -29.97 3.78
N ARG A 184 -11.15 -30.56 2.70
CA ARG A 184 -11.75 -30.50 1.35
C ARG A 184 -13.07 -31.28 1.21
N GLU A 185 -13.64 -31.81 2.29
CA GLU A 185 -14.96 -32.45 2.26
C GLU A 185 -16.04 -31.37 2.10
N GLY A 186 -16.31 -31.01 0.85
CA GLY A 186 -17.37 -30.07 0.51
C GLY A 186 -18.73 -30.60 0.95
N ALA A 187 -19.55 -29.73 1.54
CA ALA A 187 -20.96 -30.01 1.81
C ALA A 187 -21.63 -30.50 0.52
N LYS A 188 -22.18 -31.73 0.54
CA LYS A 188 -22.87 -32.33 -0.62
C LYS A 188 -24.38 -32.30 -0.43
N GLY A 189 -25.11 -32.15 -1.53
CA GLY A 189 -26.57 -32.29 -1.56
C GLY A 189 -27.33 -31.03 -1.15
N LYS A 190 -28.49 -31.21 -0.51
CA LYS A 190 -29.51 -30.16 -0.28
C LYS A 190 -28.98 -28.92 0.44
N GLU A 191 -27.97 -29.06 1.29
CA GLU A 191 -27.35 -27.95 2.01
C GLU A 191 -26.61 -27.00 1.06
N MET A 192 -25.88 -27.55 0.07
CA MET A 192 -25.18 -26.75 -0.93
C MET A 192 -26.16 -26.04 -1.87
N ASP A 193 -27.26 -26.70 -2.24
CA ASP A 193 -28.31 -26.09 -3.08
C ASP A 193 -29.01 -24.94 -2.34
N THR A 194 -29.30 -25.12 -1.05
CA THR A 194 -29.87 -24.08 -0.20
C THR A 194 -28.90 -22.90 -0.05
N ALA A 195 -27.60 -23.16 0.19
CA ALA A 195 -26.58 -22.13 0.26
C ALA A 195 -26.47 -21.33 -1.06
N ARG A 196 -26.46 -22.02 -2.22
CA ARG A 196 -26.46 -21.37 -3.54
C ARG A 196 -27.68 -20.46 -3.74
N GLN A 197 -28.87 -20.92 -3.37
CA GLN A 197 -30.08 -20.10 -3.46
C GLN A 197 -29.99 -18.85 -2.59
N LEU A 198 -29.42 -18.94 -1.38
CA LEU A 198 -29.23 -17.79 -0.50
C LEU A 198 -28.20 -16.78 -1.04
N ILE A 199 -27.13 -17.25 -1.68
CA ILE A 199 -26.08 -16.40 -2.27
C ILE A 199 -26.61 -15.64 -3.51
N VAL A 200 -27.34 -16.34 -4.39
CA VAL A 200 -27.86 -15.76 -5.64
C VAL A 200 -29.06 -14.86 -5.40
N ARG A 201 -29.80 -15.06 -4.29
CA ARG A 201 -30.97 -14.24 -3.99
C ARG A 201 -30.53 -12.81 -3.68
N PRO A 202 -30.89 -11.82 -4.53
CA PRO A 202 -30.50 -10.44 -4.29
C PRO A 202 -31.15 -9.96 -2.99
N ARG A 203 -30.33 -9.59 -2.01
CA ARG A 203 -30.82 -8.82 -0.85
C ARG A 203 -31.31 -7.48 -1.37
N ARG A 204 -32.62 -7.23 -1.31
CA ARG A 204 -33.14 -5.85 -1.42
C ARG A 204 -32.53 -5.06 -0.26
N ALA A 205 -31.82 -3.98 -0.61
CA ALA A 205 -31.17 -3.00 0.27
C ALA A 205 -29.85 -3.42 0.95
N ALA A 206 -28.74 -3.21 0.24
CA ALA A 206 -27.44 -2.86 0.83
C ALA A 206 -26.74 -1.73 0.03
N GLN A 207 -27.49 -0.93 -0.75
CA GLN A 207 -26.99 0.32 -1.33
C GLN A 207 -27.04 1.41 -0.26
N ARG A 208 -26.09 1.41 0.70
CA ARG A 208 -25.80 2.56 1.59
C ARG A 208 -24.62 2.27 2.53
N GLN A 209 -23.48 1.81 2.02
CA GLN A 209 -22.27 1.77 2.87
C GLN A 209 -20.92 1.96 2.18
N VAL A 210 -20.88 2.16 0.86
CA VAL A 210 -19.64 2.61 0.19
C VAL A 210 -19.86 4.07 -0.18
N GLY A 211 -19.35 4.97 0.67
CA GLY A 211 -19.58 6.40 0.61
C GLY A 211 -19.05 7.03 -0.67
N ARG A 212 -19.94 7.72 -1.40
CA ARG A 212 -19.56 8.85 -2.25
C ARG A 212 -19.42 10.08 -1.35
N PRO A 213 -18.29 10.79 -1.31
CA PRO A 213 -18.26 12.13 -0.76
C PRO A 213 -19.05 13.08 -1.69
N LEU A 214 -19.70 14.07 -1.07
CA LEU A 214 -20.40 15.18 -1.71
C LEU A 214 -19.45 16.10 -2.47
#